data_AF-A0A957GVB2-F1
#
_entry.id   AF-A0A957GVB2-F1
#
_cell.length_a   1.000
_cell.length_b   1.000
_cell.length_c   1.000
_cell.angle_alpha   90.00
_cell.angle_beta   90.00
_cell.angle_gamma   90.00
#
_symmetry.space_group_name_H-M   'P 1'
#
loop_
_entity.id
_entity.type
_entity.pdbx_description
1 polymer ?
#
loop_
_entity_poly.entity_id
_entity_poly.type
_entity_poly.pdbx_seq_one_letter_code
_entity_poly.pdbx_strand_id
1 'polypeptide(L)'
;MFLWTTPRVRRIFGTTKDLAEQTKVLAANQGLYNGFLAAGLLYGLVTGNFAFKWFFLLCVIVAAVYGGLSTGKPRIMIVQGLPAVLALLALLILG
;
A
#
# COMPACT_ATOMS: atom_id res chain seq x y z
N MET A 1 9.40 3.91 -5.96
CA MET A 1 10.27 3.50 -7.10
C MET A 1 10.72 4.69 -7.95
N PHE A 2 9.89 5.22 -8.87
CA PHE A 2 10.35 6.24 -9.84
C PHE A 2 10.12 7.69 -9.43
N LEU A 3 9.07 7.96 -8.64
CA LEU A 3 8.67 9.32 -8.28
C LEU A 3 9.18 9.79 -6.91
N TRP A 4 9.90 8.93 -6.17
CA TRP A 4 10.28 9.17 -4.76
C TRP A 4 11.05 10.49 -4.57
N THR A 5 11.94 10.80 -5.50
CA THR A 5 12.79 11.99 -5.44
C THR A 5 12.14 13.23 -6.06
N THR A 6 10.88 13.17 -6.50
CA THR A 6 10.19 14.34 -7.08
C THR A 6 9.75 15.34 -6.01
N PRO A 7 9.67 16.65 -6.31
CA PRO A 7 9.25 17.66 -5.33
C PRO A 7 7.88 17.37 -4.69
N ARG A 8 6.94 16.83 -5.47
CA ARG A 8 5.59 16.48 -4.99
C ARG A 8 5.64 15.38 -3.94
N VAL A 9 6.34 14.27 -4.21
CA VAL A 9 6.42 13.14 -3.27
C VAL A 9 7.21 13.54 -2.03
N ARG A 10 8.30 14.27 -2.18
CA ARG A 10 9.03 14.82 -1.02
C ARG A 10 8.16 15.67 -0.11
N ARG A 11 7.30 16.54 -0.67
CA ARG A 11 6.35 17.35 0.13
C ARG A 11 5.33 16.47 0.87
N ILE A 12 4.83 15.40 0.25
CA ILE A 12 3.88 14.48 0.88
C ILE A 12 4.54 13.72 2.04
N PHE A 13 5.80 13.30 1.85
CA PHE A 13 6.53 12.52 2.84
C PHE A 13 7.33 13.36 3.84
N GLY A 14 7.43 14.67 3.63
CA GLY A 14 8.21 15.58 4.48
C GLY A 14 9.72 15.35 4.39
N THR A 15 10.23 14.90 3.24
CA THR A 15 11.66 14.56 3.07
C THR A 15 12.44 15.69 2.40
N THR A 16 13.70 15.86 2.81
CA THR A 16 14.67 16.72 2.10
C THR A 16 15.11 16.05 0.79
N LYS A 17 15.74 16.82 -0.10
CA LYS A 17 16.29 16.28 -1.36
C LYS A 17 17.30 15.16 -1.06
N ASP A 18 18.23 15.40 -0.16
CA ASP A 18 19.31 14.46 0.16
C ASP A 18 18.78 13.18 0.81
N LEU A 19 17.85 13.31 1.76
CA LEU A 19 17.22 12.15 2.39
C LEU A 19 16.43 11.32 1.36
N ALA A 20 15.75 11.97 0.42
CA ALA A 20 15.01 11.26 -0.64
C ALA A 20 15.95 10.50 -1.58
N GLU A 21 17.12 11.06 -1.93
CA GLU A 21 18.13 10.35 -2.73
C GLU A 21 18.73 9.16 -1.96
N GLN A 22 19.11 9.36 -0.69
CA GLN A 22 19.68 8.30 0.14
C GLN A 22 18.71 7.13 0.36
N THR A 23 17.41 7.40 0.44
CA THR A 23 16.37 6.38 0.68
C THR A 23 15.71 5.86 -0.60
N LYS A 24 16.16 6.27 -1.78
CA LYS A 24 15.53 5.94 -3.07
C LYS A 24 15.40 4.44 -3.30
N VAL A 25 16.45 3.67 -3.01
CA VAL A 25 16.45 2.21 -3.19
C VAL A 25 15.52 1.53 -2.18
N LEU A 26 15.54 1.97 -0.92
CA LEU A 26 14.61 1.44 0.10
C LEU A 26 13.15 1.70 -0.30
N ALA A 27 12.83 2.93 -0.70
CA ALA A 27 11.49 3.28 -1.19
C ALA A 27 11.12 2.55 -2.50
N ALA A 28 12.11 2.13 -3.29
CA ALA A 28 11.89 1.31 -4.46
C ALA A 28 11.49 -0.12 -4.07
N ASN A 29 12.22 -0.74 -3.14
CA ASN A 29 11.90 -2.07 -2.63
C ASN A 29 10.54 -2.11 -1.93
N GLN A 30 10.21 -1.10 -1.11
CA GLN A 30 8.87 -0.96 -0.52
C GLN A 30 7.77 -0.88 -1.59
N GLY A 31 8.05 -0.19 -2.70
CA GLY A 31 7.15 -0.14 -3.85
C GLY A 31 6.97 -1.50 -4.53
N LEU A 32 8.04 -2.28 -4.69
CA LEU A 32 8.00 -3.61 -5.30
C LEU A 32 7.17 -4.60 -4.47
N TYR A 33 7.37 -4.64 -3.15
CA TYR A 33 6.57 -5.50 -2.26
C TYR A 33 5.07 -5.17 -2.32
N ASN A 34 4.73 -3.87 -2.32
CA ASN A 34 3.34 -3.44 -2.52
C ASN A 34 2.81 -3.81 -3.92
N GLY A 35 3.69 -3.83 -4.93
CA GLY A 35 3.39 -4.35 -6.26
C GLY A 35 2.99 -5.83 -6.25
N PHE A 36 3.67 -6.66 -5.44
CA PHE A 36 3.28 -8.07 -5.27
C PHE A 36 1.91 -8.23 -4.61
N LEU A 37 1.57 -7.39 -3.62
CA LEU A 37 0.23 -7.39 -3.02
C LEU A 37 -0.84 -7.07 -4.07
N ALA A 38 -0.60 -6.04 -4.89
CA ALA A 38 -1.50 -5.66 -5.98
C ALA A 38 -1.63 -6.78 -7.03
N ALA A 39 -0.53 -7.42 -7.41
CA ALA A 39 -0.54 -8.54 -8.35
C ALA A 39 -1.31 -9.74 -7.79
N GLY A 40 -1.16 -10.05 -6.50
CA GLY A 40 -1.92 -11.11 -5.82
C GLY A 40 -3.42 -10.85 -5.80
N LEU A 41 -3.84 -9.59 -5.58
CA LEU A 41 -5.24 -9.18 -5.67
C LEU A 41 -5.79 -9.29 -7.10
N LEU A 42 -5.03 -8.83 -8.10
CA LEU A 42 -5.41 -8.95 -9.51
C LEU A 42 -5.54 -10.42 -9.93
N TYR A 43 -4.61 -11.27 -9.50
CA TYR A 43 -4.68 -12.70 -9.74
C TYR A 43 -5.95 -13.29 -9.12
N GLY A 44 -6.23 -12.99 -7.86
CA GLY A 44 -7.45 -13.45 -7.18
C GLY A 44 -8.74 -12.96 -7.86
N LEU A 45 -8.74 -11.78 -8.48
CA LEU A 45 -9.86 -11.28 -9.29
C LEU A 45 -10.01 -12.07 -10.59
N VAL A 46 -8.93 -12.27 -11.33
CA VAL A 46 -8.94 -12.98 -12.62
C VAL A 46 -9.34 -14.44 -12.46
N THR A 47 -8.85 -15.12 -11.42
CA THR A 47 -9.17 -16.53 -11.18
C THR A 47 -10.44 -16.74 -10.35
N GLY A 48 -11.09 -15.67 -9.88
CA GLY A 48 -12.21 -15.75 -8.95
C GLY A 48 -11.87 -16.32 -7.56
N ASN A 49 -10.59 -16.42 -7.20
CA ASN A 49 -10.17 -17.07 -5.95
C ASN A 49 -10.45 -16.18 -4.73
N PHE A 50 -11.44 -16.56 -3.94
CA PHE A 50 -11.85 -15.85 -2.72
C PHE A 50 -10.70 -15.74 -1.70
N ALA A 51 -10.03 -16.85 -1.40
CA ALA A 51 -8.98 -16.89 -0.38
C ALA A 51 -7.81 -15.96 -0.72
N PHE A 52 -7.43 -15.86 -1.99
CA PHE A 52 -6.41 -14.91 -2.44
C PHE A 52 -6.84 -13.46 -2.21
N LYS A 53 -8.04 -13.08 -2.68
CA LYS A 53 -8.56 -11.72 -2.47
C LYS A 53 -8.61 -11.38 -0.98
N TRP A 54 -9.14 -12.28 -0.16
CA TRP A 54 -9.27 -12.11 1.28
C TRP A 54 -7.92 -11.95 1.98
N PHE A 55 -6.98 -12.86 1.72
CA PHE A 55 -5.65 -12.83 2.36
C PHE A 55 -4.88 -11.55 2.02
N PHE A 56 -4.81 -11.18 0.74
CA PHE A 56 -4.07 -10.00 0.32
C PHE A 56 -4.73 -8.70 0.82
N LEU A 57 -6.07 -8.62 0.89
CA LEU A 57 -6.76 -7.46 1.49
C LEU A 57 -6.41 -7.31 2.97
N LEU A 58 -6.36 -8.40 3.73
CA LEU A 58 -5.93 -8.36 5.12
C LEU A 58 -4.47 -7.90 5.26
N CYS A 59 -3.56 -8.38 4.40
CA CYS A 59 -2.17 -7.89 4.39
C CYS A 59 -2.11 -6.38 4.17
N VAL A 60 -2.91 -5.84 3.24
CA VAL A 60 -2.96 -4.39 2.98
C VAL A 60 -3.50 -3.62 4.20
N ILE A 61 -4.53 -4.14 4.87
CA ILE A 61 -5.10 -3.52 6.08
C ILE A 61 -4.06 -3.49 7.19
N VAL A 62 -3.39 -4.61 7.47
CA VAL A 62 -2.33 -4.70 8.49
C VAL A 62 -1.18 -3.73 8.17
N ALA A 63 -0.73 -3.68 6.91
CA ALA A 63 0.31 -2.74 6.47
C ALA A 63 -0.12 -1.28 6.63
N ALA A 64 -1.39 -0.95 6.37
CA ALA A 64 -1.91 0.40 6.55
C ALA A 64 -1.98 0.82 8.03
N VAL A 65 -2.38 -0.10 8.92
CA VAL A 65 -2.38 0.12 10.37
C VAL A 65 -0.95 0.33 10.87
N TYR A 66 -0.04 -0.61 10.57
CA TYR A 66 1.35 -0.51 10.99
C TYR A 66 2.02 0.75 10.44
N GLY A 67 1.87 1.02 9.15
CA GLY A 67 2.42 2.22 8.50
C GLY A 67 1.86 3.52 9.06
N GLY A 68 0.54 3.59 9.28
CA GLY A 68 -0.11 4.77 9.86
C GLY A 68 0.39 5.09 11.28
N LEU A 69 0.52 4.06 12.13
CA LEU A 69 0.98 4.20 13.51
C LEU A 69 2.50 4.47 13.59
N SER A 70 3.31 3.65 12.92
CA SER A 70 4.79 3.74 12.98
C SER A 70 5.35 5.03 12.39
N THR A 71 4.69 5.61 11.38
CA THR A 71 5.14 6.86 10.75
C THR A 71 4.46 8.11 11.30
N GLY A 72 3.46 7.95 12.18
CA GLY A 72 2.62 9.06 12.66
C GLY A 72 1.80 9.74 11.55
N LYS A 73 1.57 9.07 10.42
CA LYS A 73 0.86 9.62 9.26
C LYS A 73 -0.51 8.95 9.09
N PRO A 74 -1.57 9.46 9.74
CA PRO A 74 -2.92 8.88 9.67
C PRO A 74 -3.48 8.83 8.24
N ARG A 75 -2.96 9.67 7.34
CA ARG A 75 -3.27 9.64 5.91
C ARG A 75 -3.04 8.27 5.27
N ILE A 76 -2.10 7.45 5.77
CA ILE A 76 -1.87 6.09 5.28
C ILE A 76 -3.10 5.22 5.52
N MET A 77 -3.71 5.30 6.71
CA MET A 77 -4.94 4.56 7.03
C MET A 77 -6.09 4.98 6.12
N ILE A 78 -6.18 6.26 5.74
CA ILE A 78 -7.24 6.77 4.85
C ILE A 78 -7.01 6.35 3.39
N VAL A 79 -5.78 6.49 2.87
CA VAL A 79 -5.50 6.25 1.44
C VAL A 79 -5.30 4.77 1.13
N GLN A 80 -4.82 3.97 2.07
CA GLN A 80 -4.53 2.55 1.88
C GLN A 80 -5.49 1.65 2.66
N GLY A 81 -5.73 1.96 3.94
CA GLY A 81 -6.54 1.13 4.83
C GLY A 81 -8.03 1.16 4.49
N LEU A 82 -8.62 2.36 4.36
CA LEU A 82 -10.05 2.51 4.10
C LEU A 82 -10.48 1.82 2.79
N PRO A 83 -9.81 2.01 1.63
CA PRO A 83 -10.17 1.28 0.42
C PRO A 83 -10.06 -0.24 0.58
N ALA A 84 -9.05 -0.73 1.30
CA ALA A 84 -8.88 -2.17 1.54
C ALA A 84 -9.99 -2.74 2.43
N VAL A 85 -10.40 -2.01 3.47
CA VAL A 85 -11.55 -2.39 4.32
C VAL A 85 -12.84 -2.40 3.51
N LEU A 86 -13.10 -1.37 2.71
CA LEU A 86 -14.29 -1.30 1.86
C LEU A 86 -14.31 -2.45 0.83
N ALA A 87 -13.16 -2.76 0.21
CA ALA A 87 -13.04 -3.88 -0.70
C ALA A 87 -13.24 -5.23 0.00
N LEU A 88 -12.77 -5.38 1.23
CA LEU A 88 -12.99 -6.59 2.03
C LEU A 88 -14.47 -6.76 2.39
N LEU A 89 -15.14 -5.69 2.80
CA LEU A 89 -16.58 -5.73 3.07
C LEU A 89 -17.37 -6.07 1.80
N ALA A 90 -17.02 -5.47 0.65
CA ALA A 90 -17.64 -5.79 -0.62
C ALA A 90 -17.41 -7.26 -1.01
N LEU A 91 -16.21 -7.79 -0.80
CA LEU A 91 -15.89 -9.20 -1.03
C LEU A 91 -16.72 -10.14 -0.15
N LEU A 92 -16.96 -9.78 1.12
CA LEU A 92 -17.76 -10.60 2.04
C LEU A 92 -19.26 -10.57 1.75
N ILE A 93 -19.75 -9.51 1.12
CA ILE A 93 -21.19 -9.33 0.81
C ILE A 93 -21.53 -9.87 -0.59
N LEU A 94 -20.65 -9.66 -1.56
CA LEU A 94 -20.92 -9.88 -2.99
C LEU A 94 -20.11 -11.03 -3.60
N GLY A 95 -19.12 -11.54 -2.89
CA GLY A 95 -18.05 -12.37 -3.44
C GLY A 95 -18.07 -13.83 -3.02
#